data_AF-K1MIA1-F1
#
_entry.id   AF-K1MIA1-F1
#
_cell.length_a   1.000
_cell.length_b   1.000
_cell.length_c   1.000
_cell.angle_alpha   90.00
_cell.angle_beta   90.00
_cell.angle_gamma   90.00
#
_symmetry.space_group_name_H-M   'P 1'
#
loop_
_entity.id
_entity.type
_entity.pdbx_description
1 polymer ?
#
loop_
_entity_poly.entity_id
_entity_poly.type
_entity_poly.pdbx_seq_one_letter_code
_entity_poly.pdbx_strand_id
1 'polypeptide(L)'
;MNELNRKPSIKIYNPQDPKADPDPYVQIIDEDDEPYSIEDWVKIVAKDSHGKDISDRVVYDASAVDFTKSGDYPVEVSVMDDNYNMASAVFVIHMLSPKEVKQVESGKPLRRESEIEREKKALKREKFIDRAFGVGLIIIMIVFCVYTYLDAF
;
A
#
# COMPACT_ATOMS: atom_id res chain seq x y z
N MET A 1 -22.35 -3.77 20.07
CA MET A 1 -21.03 -3.10 19.91
C MET A 1 -21.17 -1.70 20.47
N ASN A 2 -20.33 -1.31 21.43
CA ASN A 2 -20.39 -0.01 22.12
C ASN A 2 -19.86 1.09 21.19
N GLU A 3 -20.61 2.17 20.99
CA GLU A 3 -20.28 3.24 20.01
C GLU A 3 -18.97 3.98 20.35
N LEU A 4 -18.57 3.96 21.63
CA LEU A 4 -17.35 4.57 22.17
C LEU A 4 -16.03 3.97 21.65
N ASN A 5 -16.05 2.78 21.03
CA ASN A 5 -14.82 2.08 20.58
C ASN A 5 -14.77 1.95 19.05
N ARG A 6 -15.43 2.86 18.32
CA ARG A 6 -15.34 2.89 16.85
C ARG A 6 -14.22 3.84 16.44
N LYS A 7 -13.24 3.29 15.73
CA LYS A 7 -12.12 4.06 15.21
C LYS A 7 -12.56 5.06 14.14
N PRO A 8 -11.88 6.21 14.02
CA PRO A 8 -12.05 7.10 12.88
C PRO A 8 -11.62 6.39 11.58
N SER A 9 -11.97 7.00 10.46
CA SER A 9 -11.57 6.56 9.12
C SER A 9 -10.74 7.64 8.43
N ILE A 10 -9.67 7.23 7.76
CA ILE A 10 -8.84 8.10 6.91
C ILE A 10 -9.02 7.65 5.47
N LYS A 11 -9.17 8.61 4.57
CA LYS A 11 -9.17 8.39 3.13
C LYS A 11 -8.22 9.37 2.48
N ILE A 12 -7.41 8.86 1.57
CA ILE A 12 -6.37 9.61 0.86
C ILE A 12 -6.76 9.61 -0.61
N TYR A 13 -6.68 10.78 -1.24
CA TYR A 13 -7.10 10.99 -2.62
C TYR A 13 -6.08 11.83 -3.36
N ASN A 14 -5.97 11.60 -4.66
CA ASN A 14 -5.37 12.57 -5.56
C ASN A 14 -6.36 13.75 -5.77
N PRO A 15 -5.95 15.01 -5.53
CA PRO A 15 -6.82 16.18 -5.65
C PRO A 15 -7.22 16.49 -7.10
N GLN A 16 -6.46 16.03 -8.09
CA GLN A 16 -6.75 16.21 -9.51
C GLN A 16 -7.73 15.15 -10.03
N ASP A 17 -7.57 13.89 -9.61
CA ASP A 17 -8.48 12.79 -9.93
C ASP A 17 -8.71 11.87 -8.72
N PRO A 18 -9.86 11.97 -8.03
CA PRO A 18 -10.17 11.12 -6.87
C PRO A 18 -10.27 9.61 -7.14
N LYS A 19 -10.28 9.19 -8.42
CA LYS A 19 -10.27 7.77 -8.81
C LYS A 19 -8.87 7.26 -9.14
N ALA A 20 -7.91 8.15 -9.34
CA ALA A 20 -6.52 7.79 -9.57
C ALA A 20 -5.89 7.22 -8.29
N ASP A 21 -4.74 6.58 -8.47
CA ASP A 21 -3.92 6.16 -7.35
C ASP A 21 -3.54 7.40 -6.50
N PRO A 22 -3.75 7.36 -5.16
CA PRO A 22 -3.35 8.44 -4.28
C PRO A 22 -1.82 8.58 -4.16
N ASP A 23 -1.03 7.60 -4.57
CA ASP A 23 0.44 7.62 -4.50
C ASP A 23 1.01 8.44 -5.69
N PRO A 24 1.56 9.66 -5.45
CA PRO A 24 2.00 10.53 -6.52
C PRO A 24 3.39 10.16 -7.06
N TYR A 25 3.58 10.34 -8.36
CA TYR A 25 4.88 10.32 -9.03
C TYR A 25 5.36 11.75 -9.26
N VAL A 26 6.46 12.12 -8.61
CA VAL A 26 6.99 13.49 -8.59
C VAL A 26 8.43 13.50 -9.06
N GLN A 27 8.81 14.47 -9.88
CA GLN A 27 10.21 14.62 -10.28
C GLN A 27 11.02 15.27 -9.16
N ILE A 28 12.24 14.76 -8.91
CA ILE A 28 13.19 15.39 -7.97
C ILE A 28 13.50 16.84 -8.35
N ILE A 29 13.77 17.66 -7.35
CA ILE A 29 14.22 19.05 -7.50
C ILE A 29 15.73 19.15 -7.30
N ASP A 30 16.33 20.24 -7.76
CA ASP A 30 17.72 20.55 -7.45
C ASP A 30 17.83 21.06 -6.00
N GLU A 31 19.03 20.99 -5.38
CA GLU A 31 19.23 21.37 -3.97
C GLU A 31 18.87 22.84 -3.66
N ASP A 32 18.91 23.70 -4.68
CA ASP A 32 18.63 25.15 -4.58
C ASP A 32 17.15 25.51 -4.76
N ASP A 33 16.30 24.54 -5.14
CA ASP A 33 14.88 24.75 -5.40
C ASP A 33 14.03 24.67 -4.12
N GLU A 34 12.86 25.32 -4.15
CA GLU A 34 11.91 25.22 -3.04
C GLU A 34 11.31 23.80 -2.95
N PRO A 35 11.22 23.22 -1.73
CA PRO A 35 10.58 21.94 -1.56
C PRO A 35 9.09 22.04 -1.88
N TYR A 36 8.56 21.01 -2.50
CA TYR A 36 7.14 20.97 -2.82
C TYR A 36 6.23 20.87 -1.59
N SER A 37 4.98 21.30 -1.74
CA SER A 37 3.92 21.08 -0.75
C SER A 37 3.19 19.76 -1.05
N ILE A 38 3.07 18.90 -0.04
CA ILE A 38 2.40 17.60 -0.18
C ILE A 38 0.91 17.75 -0.54
N GLU A 39 0.29 18.83 -0.06
CA GLU A 39 -1.11 19.17 -0.27
C GLU A 39 -1.47 19.37 -1.76
N ASP A 40 -0.49 19.65 -2.61
CA ASP A 40 -0.69 19.84 -4.05
C ASP A 40 -1.01 18.53 -4.77
N TRP A 41 -0.63 17.40 -4.19
CA TRP A 41 -0.79 16.08 -4.81
C TRP A 41 -1.62 15.11 -3.99
N VAL A 42 -1.85 15.41 -2.71
CA VAL A 42 -2.57 14.51 -1.82
C VAL A 42 -3.59 15.29 -0.99
N LYS A 43 -4.84 14.82 -1.05
CA LYS A 43 -5.93 15.28 -0.20
C LYS A 43 -6.27 14.20 0.82
N ILE A 44 -6.05 14.52 2.09
CA ILE A 44 -6.38 13.63 3.21
C ILE A 44 -7.72 14.07 3.81
N VAL A 45 -8.65 13.13 3.93
CA VAL A 45 -9.95 13.32 4.55
C VAL A 45 -10.11 12.34 5.68
N ALA A 46 -10.39 12.84 6.89
CA ALA A 46 -10.67 12.03 8.05
C ALA A 46 -12.10 12.24 8.56
N LYS A 47 -12.76 11.15 8.92
CA LYS A 47 -14.10 11.17 9.52
C LYS A 47 -14.13 10.37 10.81
N ASP A 48 -14.82 10.90 11.81
CA ASP A 48 -15.08 10.16 13.04
C ASP A 48 -16.07 9.00 12.81
N SER A 49 -16.36 8.26 13.87
CA SER A 49 -17.28 7.12 13.85
C SER A 49 -18.75 7.47 13.55
N HIS A 50 -19.12 8.75 13.70
CA HIS A 50 -20.46 9.29 13.42
C HIS A 50 -20.51 10.01 12.06
N GLY A 51 -19.40 10.08 11.32
CA GLY A 51 -19.28 10.73 10.02
C GLY A 51 -19.00 12.23 10.08
N LYS A 52 -18.72 12.80 11.26
CA LYS A 52 -18.23 14.18 11.42
C LYS A 52 -16.84 14.30 10.81
N ASP A 53 -16.61 15.41 10.11
CA ASP A 53 -15.30 15.72 9.54
C ASP A 53 -14.32 16.09 10.67
N ILE A 54 -13.17 15.43 10.67
CA ILE A 54 -12.05 15.66 11.61
C ILE A 54 -10.73 15.80 10.84
N SER A 55 -10.79 16.16 9.56
CA SER A 55 -9.62 16.30 8.67
C SER A 55 -8.65 17.38 9.14
N ASP A 56 -9.13 18.35 9.90
CA ASP A 56 -8.35 19.42 10.54
C ASP A 56 -7.39 18.91 11.63
N ARG A 57 -7.58 17.68 12.11
CA ARG A 57 -6.76 17.05 13.16
C ARG A 57 -5.77 16.04 12.62
N VAL A 58 -5.73 15.88 11.30
CA VAL A 58 -4.79 14.96 10.65
C VAL A 58 -3.37 15.47 10.87
N VAL A 59 -2.50 14.55 11.28
CA VAL A 59 -1.06 14.78 11.38
C VAL A 59 -0.38 13.79 10.45
N TYR A 60 0.52 14.26 9.61
CA TYR A 60 1.36 13.42 8.76
C TYR A 60 2.83 13.67 9.03
N ASP A 61 3.67 12.65 8.86
CA ASP A 61 5.12 12.74 8.98
C ASP A 61 5.78 12.57 7.61
N ALA A 62 6.25 13.69 7.05
CA ALA A 62 6.99 13.74 5.81
C ALA A 62 8.49 14.05 6.01
N SER A 63 8.99 13.99 7.24
CA SER A 63 10.38 14.36 7.57
C SER A 63 11.42 13.45 6.89
N ALA A 64 11.03 12.24 6.51
CA ALA A 64 11.87 11.29 5.81
C ALA A 64 11.91 11.50 4.27
N VAL A 65 11.05 12.37 3.72
CA VAL A 65 10.96 12.61 2.28
C VAL A 65 12.15 13.46 1.83
N ASP A 66 12.97 12.92 0.94
CA ASP A 66 14.07 13.64 0.31
C ASP A 66 13.69 14.00 -1.14
N PHE A 67 13.38 15.27 -1.38
CA PHE A 67 12.96 15.78 -2.68
C PHE A 67 14.09 15.83 -3.73
N THR A 68 15.35 15.64 -3.31
CA THR A 68 16.53 15.69 -4.19
C THR A 68 16.97 14.31 -4.68
N LYS A 69 16.44 13.24 -4.07
CA LYS A 69 16.83 11.86 -4.37
C LYS A 69 15.65 11.05 -4.87
N SER A 70 15.89 10.32 -5.97
CA SER A 70 14.91 9.37 -6.48
C SER A 70 14.74 8.22 -5.48
N GLY A 71 13.50 7.88 -5.16
CA GLY A 71 13.19 6.92 -4.11
C GLY A 71 11.69 6.78 -3.88
N ASP A 72 11.31 5.83 -3.04
CA ASP A 72 9.93 5.64 -2.59
C ASP A 72 9.88 6.03 -1.13
N TYR A 73 9.14 7.08 -0.81
CA TYR A 73 9.11 7.69 0.51
C TYR A 73 7.71 7.49 1.12
N PRO A 74 7.55 6.54 2.07
CA PRO A 74 6.28 6.35 2.76
C PRO A 74 6.04 7.51 3.72
N VAL A 75 4.86 8.11 3.65
CA VAL A 75 4.40 9.17 4.55
C VAL A 75 3.31 8.59 5.45
N GLU A 76 3.56 8.58 6.76
CA GLU A 76 2.61 8.10 7.73
C GLU A 76 1.61 9.21 8.07
N VAL A 77 0.33 8.85 8.09
CA VAL A 77 -0.79 9.74 8.40
C VAL A 77 -1.52 9.17 9.60
N SER A 78 -1.82 10.03 10.57
CA SER A 78 -2.56 9.65 11.78
C SER A 78 -3.64 10.67 12.12
N VAL A 79 -4.71 10.19 12.74
CA VAL A 79 -5.75 11.04 13.31
C VAL A 79 -6.28 10.42 14.60
N MET A 80 -6.62 11.28 15.55
CA MET A 80 -7.26 10.91 16.81
C MET A 80 -8.60 11.62 16.94
N ASP A 81 -9.65 10.88 17.30
CA ASP A 81 -10.98 11.43 17.54
C ASP A 81 -11.14 12.00 18.97
N ASP A 82 -12.30 12.61 19.25
CA ASP A 82 -12.64 13.15 20.58
C ASP A 82 -12.73 12.06 21.69
N ASN A 83 -12.76 10.78 21.29
CA ASN A 83 -12.87 9.62 22.17
C ASN A 83 -11.54 8.87 22.33
N TYR A 84 -10.42 9.46 21.90
CA TYR A 84 -9.06 8.89 21.93
C TYR A 84 -8.88 7.63 21.07
N ASN A 85 -9.77 7.37 20.12
CA ASN A 85 -9.55 6.33 19.13
C ASN A 85 -8.64 6.86 18.02
N MET A 86 -7.68 6.03 17.61
CA MET A 86 -6.72 6.38 16.57
C MET A 86 -6.96 5.57 15.29
N ALA A 87 -6.71 6.22 14.16
CA ALA A 87 -6.54 5.58 12.87
C ALA A 87 -5.24 6.06 12.23
N SER A 88 -4.64 5.17 11.44
CA SER A 88 -3.42 5.44 10.69
C SER A 88 -3.58 4.97 9.25
N ALA A 89 -2.97 5.69 8.33
CA ALA A 89 -2.88 5.34 6.91
C ALA A 89 -1.48 5.70 6.41
N VAL A 90 -1.09 5.11 5.28
CA VAL A 90 0.20 5.38 4.64
C VAL A 90 -0.06 5.59 3.16
N PHE A 91 0.59 6.60 2.58
CA PHE A 91 0.72 6.77 1.13
C PHE A 91 2.20 6.89 0.79
N VAL A 92 2.56 6.61 -0.46
CA VAL A 92 3.96 6.60 -0.90
C VAL A 92 4.17 7.68 -1.94
N ILE A 93 5.18 8.54 -1.72
CA ILE A 93 5.62 9.50 -2.73
C ILE A 93 6.76 8.87 -3.53
N HIS A 94 6.55 8.73 -4.84
CA HIS A 94 7.54 8.20 -5.76
C HIS A 94 8.36 9.36 -6.35
N MET A 95 9.56 9.58 -5.81
CA MET A 95 10.50 10.54 -6.37
C MET A 95 11.23 9.93 -7.57
N LEU A 96 11.11 10.60 -8.71
CA LEU A 96 11.64 10.17 -9.99
C LEU A 96 12.79 11.06 -10.42
N SER A 97 13.89 10.42 -10.83
CA SER A 97 14.95 11.10 -11.57
C SER A 97 14.45 11.56 -12.95
N PRO A 98 15.11 12.53 -13.59
CA PRO A 98 14.76 12.96 -14.96
C PRO A 98 14.78 11.82 -15.99
N LYS A 99 15.55 10.76 -15.74
CA LYS A 99 15.60 9.55 -16.58
C LYS A 99 14.39 8.64 -16.36
N GLU A 100 13.86 8.59 -15.15
CA GLU A 100 12.67 7.81 -14.79
C GLU A 100 11.41 8.49 -15.31
N VAL A 101 11.30 9.82 -15.20
CA VAL A 101 10.18 10.59 -15.78
C VAL A 101 10.02 10.28 -17.27
N LYS A 102 11.11 10.34 -18.05
CA LYS A 102 11.09 9.99 -19.48
C LYS A 102 10.69 8.54 -19.76
N GLN A 103 10.97 7.62 -18.84
CA GLN A 103 10.56 6.22 -18.99
C GLN A 103 9.06 6.05 -18.75
N VAL A 104 8.53 6.70 -17.71
CA VAL A 104 7.09 6.72 -17.41
C VAL A 104 6.32 7.37 -18.57
N GLU A 105 6.77 8.51 -19.08
CA GLU A 105 6.17 9.19 -20.23
C GLU A 105 6.19 8.35 -21.52
N SER A 106 7.23 7.52 -21.71
CA SER A 106 7.33 6.60 -22.84
C SER A 106 6.57 5.28 -22.63
N GLY A 107 5.84 5.14 -21.52
CA GLY A 107 5.06 3.95 -21.19
C GLY A 107 5.91 2.72 -20.84
N LYS A 108 7.20 2.92 -20.55
CA LYS A 108 8.10 1.86 -20.14
C LYS A 108 8.03 1.72 -18.61
N PRO A 109 7.80 0.51 -18.06
CA PRO A 109 7.70 0.33 -16.62
C PRO A 109 9.03 0.68 -15.96
N LEU A 110 8.95 1.32 -14.80
CA LEU A 110 10.13 1.62 -13.99
C LEU A 110 10.80 0.32 -13.56
N ARG A 111 12.12 0.37 -13.37
CA ARG A 111 12.87 -0.83 -12.94
C ARG A 111 12.30 -1.38 -11.63
N ARG A 112 12.02 -0.51 -10.65
CA ARG A 112 11.43 -0.86 -9.36
C ARG A 112 10.04 -1.49 -9.50
N GLU A 113 9.16 -0.91 -10.33
CA GLU A 113 7.85 -1.51 -10.63
C GLU A 113 7.98 -2.91 -11.25
N SER A 114 8.92 -3.08 -12.19
CA SER A 114 9.15 -4.37 -12.84
C SER A 114 9.69 -5.42 -11.88
N GLU A 115 10.49 -5.03 -10.89
CA GLU A 115 10.98 -5.91 -9.82
C GLU A 115 9.82 -6.32 -8.89
N ILE A 116 9.00 -5.36 -8.43
CA ILE A 116 7.81 -5.63 -7.62
C ILE A 116 6.83 -6.57 -8.34
N GLU A 117 6.60 -6.36 -9.63
CA GLU A 117 5.70 -7.23 -10.42
C GLU A 117 6.28 -8.65 -10.54
N ARG A 118 7.59 -8.79 -10.73
CA ARG A 118 8.29 -10.08 -10.77
C ARG A 118 8.19 -10.80 -9.42
N GLU A 119 8.39 -10.10 -8.31
CA GLU A 119 8.27 -10.64 -6.96
C GLU A 119 6.83 -11.07 -6.65
N LYS A 120 5.84 -10.23 -6.95
CA LYS A 120 4.41 -10.59 -6.81
C LYS A 120 4.06 -11.83 -7.63
N LYS A 121 4.56 -11.93 -8.87
CA LYS A 121 4.39 -13.11 -9.72
C LYS A 121 5.13 -14.34 -9.17
N ALA A 122 6.30 -14.17 -8.59
CA ALA A 122 7.06 -15.26 -7.94
C ALA A 122 6.34 -15.79 -6.69
N LEU A 123 5.91 -14.89 -5.79
CA LEU A 123 5.16 -15.23 -4.59
C LEU A 123 3.82 -15.91 -4.92
N LYS A 124 3.11 -15.45 -5.96
CA LYS A 124 1.87 -16.09 -6.41
C LYS A 124 2.13 -17.51 -6.93
N ARG A 125 3.24 -17.73 -7.63
CA ARG A 125 3.64 -19.07 -8.09
C ARG A 125 4.00 -19.97 -6.92
N GLU A 126 4.76 -19.47 -5.95
CA GLU A 126 5.11 -20.21 -4.72
C GLU A 126 3.85 -20.67 -3.97
N LYS A 127 2.92 -19.74 -3.66
CA LYS A 127 1.65 -20.08 -2.98
C LYS A 127 0.81 -21.10 -3.76
N PHE A 128 0.85 -21.05 -5.09
CA PHE A 128 0.14 -22.01 -5.93
C PHE A 128 0.77 -23.41 -5.84
N ILE A 129 2.12 -23.46 -5.85
CA ILE A 129 2.89 -24.71 -5.71
C ILE A 129 2.62 -25.36 -4.35
N ASP A 130 2.69 -24.60 -3.24
CA ASP A 130 2.41 -25.11 -1.90
C ASP A 130 1.00 -25.69 -1.78
N ARG A 131 0.00 -25.00 -2.35
CA ARG A 131 -1.39 -25.48 -2.35
C ARG A 131 -1.54 -26.77 -3.15
N ALA A 132 -0.85 -26.90 -4.28
CA ALA A 132 -0.90 -28.11 -5.11
C ALA A 132 -0.25 -29.31 -4.40
N PHE A 133 0.92 -29.12 -3.79
CA PHE A 133 1.61 -30.17 -3.02
C PHE A 133 0.81 -30.60 -1.78
N GLY A 134 0.22 -29.66 -1.04
CA GLY A 134 -0.62 -29.98 0.11
C GLY A 134 -1.83 -30.85 -0.26
N VAL A 135 -2.52 -30.54 -1.36
CA VAL A 135 -3.64 -31.36 -1.86
C VAL A 135 -3.16 -32.74 -2.32
N GLY A 136 -2.03 -32.81 -3.03
CA GLY A 136 -1.43 -34.08 -3.47
C GLY A 136 -1.09 -35.01 -2.30
N LEU A 137 -0.47 -34.49 -1.25
CA LEU A 137 -0.15 -35.26 -0.04
C LEU A 137 -1.40 -35.78 0.67
N ILE A 138 -2.46 -34.98 0.77
CA ILE A 138 -3.73 -35.41 1.36
C ILE A 138 -4.35 -36.56 0.56
N ILE A 139 -4.34 -36.48 -0.78
CA ILE A 139 -4.86 -37.55 -1.63
C ILE A 139 -4.05 -38.84 -1.45
N ILE A 140 -2.73 -38.75 -1.42
CA ILE A 140 -1.85 -39.92 -1.21
C ILE A 140 -2.13 -40.55 0.16
N MET A 141 -2.28 -39.75 1.21
CA MET A 141 -2.62 -40.24 2.55
C MET A 141 -3.98 -40.96 2.59
N ILE A 142 -4.99 -40.43 1.89
CA ILE A 142 -6.31 -41.06 1.80
C ILE A 142 -6.20 -42.42 1.09
N VAL A 143 -5.51 -42.48 -0.05
CA VAL A 143 -5.31 -43.74 -0.80
C VAL A 143 -4.59 -44.78 0.05
N PHE A 144 -3.53 -44.38 0.76
CA PHE A 144 -2.80 -45.27 1.66
C PHE A 144 -3.71 -45.81 2.78
N CYS A 145 -4.49 -44.93 3.41
CA CYS A 145 -5.42 -45.30 4.48
C CYS A 145 -6.48 -46.30 4.00
N VAL A 146 -7.07 -46.07 2.81
CA VAL A 146 -8.05 -46.99 2.20
C VAL A 146 -7.41 -48.34 1.86
N TYR A 147 -6.20 -48.34 1.29
CA TYR A 147 -5.49 -49.57 0.97
C TYR A 147 -5.23 -50.42 2.22
N THR A 148 -4.73 -49.80 3.29
CA THR A 148 -4.51 -50.51 4.56
C THR A 148 -5.81 -51.01 5.21
N TYR A 149 -6.93 -50.33 4.99
CA TYR A 149 -8.23 -50.74 5.53
C TYR A 149 -8.81 -51.95 4.77
N LEU A 150 -8.67 -51.98 3.44
CA LEU A 150 -9.14 -53.09 2.61
C LEU A 150 -8.29 -54.36 2.78
N ASP A 151 -6.99 -54.24 3.04
CA ASP A 151 -6.10 -55.40 3.28
C ASP A 151 -6.35 -56.06 4.66
N ALA A 152 -7.00 -55.35 5.59
CA ALA A 152 -7.31 -55.84 6.93
C ALA A 152 -8.63 -56.63 7.04
N PHE A 153 -9.41 -56.75 5.96
CA PHE A 153 -10.70 -57.45 5.89
C PHE A 153 -10.66 -58.61 4.89
#